data_AF-A0AA35ZP13-F1
#
_entry.id   AF-A0AA35ZP13-F1
#
_cell.length_a   1.000
_cell.length_b   1.000
_cell.length_c   1.000
_cell.angle_alpha   90.00
_cell.angle_beta   90.00
_cell.angle_gamma   90.00
#
_symmetry.space_group_name_H-M   'P 1'
#
loop_
_entity.id
_entity.type
_entity.pdbx_description
1 polymer ?
#
loop_
_entity_poly.entity_id
_entity_poly.type
_entity_poly.pdbx_seq_one_letter_code
_entity_poly.pdbx_strand_id
1 'polypeptide(L)'
;MRCVCKPWNALLSDSSFVKSHLLRSIHHNDEILLFFREGLSFDFTSFTARPSHSPDLELTNFIKPPVNPQSKDGRGGIIGSVNGLICYYYKSYDDDYVVHVCNPSLSAMLTLPPCLVPFNKSSEAHFRFGFDPKTDDYKLVKLTGYPRESKMVPQAEVYSMRKGTWELISQRFPSHVTIVSTRDEVCTDGHDGHCHWLGYTDVGWKKETIVAFDLNLETFRMIPLPDSIVDYYSFCMNVMNAVGVLSGKLCVMSKADLDCEVWVMDEYGVAESWVKHHEFSEFFYEIYPYGFTSHGEFFFHAPNDRFALYDPIAEKCKSFKIMGGQLGIIKVVGYVDSLVWVAPAKRYI
;
A
#
# COMPACT_ATOMS: atom_id res chain seq x y z
N MET A 1 15.00 23.43 8.83
CA MET A 1 15.78 24.12 7.78
C MET A 1 15.04 25.24 7.07
N ARG A 2 13.73 25.12 6.75
CA ARG A 2 12.97 26.19 6.08
C ARG A 2 12.91 27.54 6.83
N CYS A 3 13.12 27.53 8.14
CA CYS A 3 13.13 28.74 8.98
C CYS A 3 14.50 29.44 9.09
N VAL A 4 15.55 28.93 8.43
CA VAL A 4 16.92 29.46 8.58
C VAL A 4 17.11 30.77 7.80
N CYS A 5 16.77 30.80 6.50
CA CYS A 5 16.73 32.04 5.72
C CYS A 5 15.90 31.89 4.42
N LYS A 6 15.55 33.02 3.79
CA LYS A 6 14.72 33.05 2.57
C LYS A 6 15.32 32.27 1.39
N PRO A 7 16.62 32.39 1.06
CA PRO A 7 17.21 31.61 -0.04
C PRO A 7 17.13 30.09 0.17
N TRP A 8 17.39 29.63 1.40
CA TRP A 8 17.28 28.21 1.73
C TRP A 8 15.83 27.73 1.65
N ASN A 9 14.87 28.53 2.11
CA ASN A 9 13.47 28.19 1.96
C ASN A 9 13.04 28.12 0.48
N ALA A 10 13.54 29.03 -0.36
CA ALA A 10 13.29 29.02 -1.80
C ALA A 10 13.84 27.74 -2.45
N LEU A 11 15.09 27.36 -2.14
CA LEU A 11 15.70 26.13 -2.64
C LEU A 11 14.93 24.87 -2.18
N LEU A 12 14.56 24.81 -0.90
CA LEU A 12 13.80 23.67 -0.32
C LEU A 12 12.34 23.60 -0.78
N SER A 13 11.88 24.60 -1.54
CA SER A 13 10.55 24.64 -2.16
C SER A 13 10.60 24.53 -3.68
N ASP A 14 11.81 24.56 -4.26
CA ASP A 14 12.01 24.42 -5.70
C ASP A 14 11.68 22.99 -6.14
N SER A 15 10.83 22.85 -7.16
CA SER A 15 10.35 21.55 -7.61
C SER A 15 11.46 20.66 -8.16
N SER A 16 12.46 21.25 -8.83
CA SER A 16 13.58 20.48 -9.39
C SER A 16 14.49 19.95 -8.28
N PHE A 17 14.73 20.77 -7.25
CA PHE A 17 15.47 20.37 -6.07
C PHE A 17 14.73 19.28 -5.28
N VAL A 18 13.43 19.44 -5.07
CA VAL A 18 12.60 18.43 -4.37
C VAL A 18 12.62 17.09 -5.10
N LYS A 19 12.46 17.08 -6.44
CA LYS A 19 12.54 15.85 -7.24
C LYS A 19 13.93 15.21 -7.19
N SER A 20 14.98 16.02 -7.31
CA SER A 20 16.37 15.53 -7.23
C SER A 20 16.69 14.95 -5.84
N HIS A 21 16.22 15.61 -4.78
CA HIS A 21 16.34 15.10 -3.41
C HIS A 21 15.60 13.77 -3.26
N LEU A 22 14.36 13.67 -3.74
CA LEU A 22 13.59 12.42 -3.66
C LEU A 22 14.30 11.27 -4.38
N LEU A 23 14.75 11.48 -5.62
CA LEU A 23 15.49 10.48 -6.38
C LEU A 23 16.74 10.03 -5.64
N ARG A 24 17.49 10.99 -5.08
CA ARG A 24 18.67 10.68 -4.26
C ARG A 24 18.30 9.85 -3.03
N SER A 25 17.24 10.22 -2.30
CA SER A 25 16.82 9.46 -1.12
C SER A 25 16.41 8.04 -1.47
N ILE A 26 15.68 7.82 -2.58
CA ILE A 26 15.26 6.49 -3.04
C ILE A 26 16.49 5.59 -3.34
N HIS A 27 17.57 6.16 -3.88
CA HIS A 27 18.75 5.39 -4.27
C HIS A 27 19.84 5.26 -3.20
N HIS A 28 19.87 6.16 -2.20
CA HIS A 28 21.03 6.30 -1.31
C HIS A 28 20.70 6.32 0.18
N ASN A 29 19.44 6.43 0.58
CA ASN A 29 19.09 6.34 2.00
C ASN A 29 18.71 4.91 2.35
N ASP A 30 18.95 4.56 3.62
CA ASP A 30 18.47 3.31 4.18
C ASP A 30 16.94 3.26 4.09
N GLU A 31 16.40 2.16 3.58
CA GLU A 31 14.96 1.96 3.53
C GLU A 31 14.38 1.87 4.95
N ILE A 32 13.33 2.67 5.18
CA ILE A 32 12.62 2.71 6.44
C ILE A 32 11.32 1.92 6.24
N LEU A 33 11.20 0.76 6.87
CA LEU A 33 9.94 0.01 6.89
C LEU A 33 9.10 0.46 8.07
N LEU A 34 7.87 0.89 7.79
CA LEU A 34 6.89 1.27 8.80
C LEU A 34 5.88 0.14 9.01
N PHE A 35 5.72 -0.29 10.26
CA PHE A 35 4.83 -1.39 10.64
C PHE A 35 3.57 -0.85 11.33
N PHE A 36 2.40 -1.36 10.93
CA PHE A 36 1.10 -0.90 11.45
C PHE A 36 0.31 -2.07 12.03
N ARG A 37 -0.06 -1.96 13.31
CA ARG A 37 -0.80 -2.97 14.08
C ARG A 37 -2.30 -2.67 14.14
N GLU A 38 -3.11 -3.72 14.29
CA GLU A 38 -4.53 -3.62 14.65
C GLU A 38 -4.70 -3.31 16.14
N GLY A 39 -5.57 -2.37 16.46
CA GLY A 39 -6.03 -2.09 17.83
C GLY A 39 -7.52 -1.77 17.84
N LEU A 40 -8.26 -2.39 18.78
CA LEU A 40 -9.66 -2.05 19.08
C LEU A 40 -9.77 -0.72 19.85
N SER A 41 -8.66 -0.22 20.37
CA SER A 41 -8.51 1.10 20.97
C SER A 41 -7.28 1.76 20.37
N PHE A 42 -7.45 2.96 19.85
CA PHE A 42 -6.38 3.76 19.24
C PHE A 42 -5.46 4.36 20.30
N ASP A 43 -4.65 3.52 20.93
CA ASP A 43 -3.41 4.00 21.54
C ASP A 43 -2.39 4.06 20.40
N PHE A 44 -2.12 5.26 19.89
CA PHE A 44 -1.00 5.54 18.97
C PHE A 44 0.33 5.27 19.68
N THR A 45 0.56 4.03 20.12
CA THR A 45 1.87 3.55 20.53
C THR A 45 2.68 3.47 19.24
N SER A 46 3.38 4.56 18.95
CA SER A 46 4.59 4.64 18.13
C SER A 46 4.73 3.62 17.01
N PHE A 47 4.56 4.09 15.78
CA PHE A 47 5.00 3.42 14.55
C PHE A 47 6.46 2.98 14.69
N THR A 48 6.70 1.69 14.83
CA THR A 48 8.07 1.19 14.84
C THR A 48 8.59 1.25 13.41
N ALA A 49 9.53 2.15 13.17
CA ALA A 49 10.28 2.17 11.92
C ALA A 49 11.61 1.46 12.14
N ARG A 50 11.88 0.37 11.40
CA ARG A 50 13.17 -0.33 11.46
C ARG A 50 13.94 -0.10 10.17
N PRO A 51 15.16 0.49 10.22
CA PRO A 51 16.04 0.52 9.08
C PRO A 51 16.44 -0.90 8.69
N SER A 52 16.48 -1.15 7.39
CA SER A 52 17.46 -1.99 6.69
C SER A 52 18.41 -2.80 7.59
N HIS A 53 19.35 -2.05 8.17
CA HIS A 53 20.56 -2.54 8.79
C HIS A 53 20.53 -2.64 10.32
N SER A 54 19.51 -2.12 11.01
CA SER A 54 19.46 -2.14 12.48
C SER A 54 18.45 -3.18 13.01
N PRO A 55 18.83 -4.07 13.94
CA PRO A 55 17.88 -4.93 14.64
C PRO A 55 17.07 -4.19 15.73
N ASP A 56 17.54 -3.01 16.18
CA ASP A 56 17.12 -2.41 17.45
C ASP A 56 16.54 -0.98 17.35
N LEU A 57 16.49 -0.38 16.15
CA LEU A 57 15.99 0.99 16.06
C LEU A 57 14.46 1.01 16.09
N GLU A 58 13.88 1.54 17.17
CA GLU A 58 12.45 1.84 17.26
C GLU A 58 12.25 3.36 17.22
N LEU A 59 11.75 3.88 16.09
CA LEU A 59 11.40 5.31 15.95
C LEU A 59 10.04 5.61 16.60
N THR A 60 10.04 5.79 17.92
CA THR A 60 8.81 6.20 18.62
C THR A 60 8.34 7.59 18.16
N ASN A 61 7.05 7.74 17.82
CA ASN A 61 6.39 8.98 17.38
C ASN A 61 6.71 9.51 15.96
N PHE A 62 6.96 8.62 14.99
CA PHE A 62 7.26 9.02 13.61
C PHE A 62 6.16 9.87 12.94
N ILE A 63 4.89 9.49 13.11
CA ILE A 63 3.73 10.29 12.68
C ILE A 63 3.04 10.82 13.93
N LYS A 64 2.83 12.13 14.00
CA LYS A 64 2.02 12.74 15.05
C LYS A 64 0.57 12.81 14.58
N PRO A 65 -0.35 12.00 15.13
CA PRO A 65 -1.74 12.07 14.74
C PRO A 65 -2.34 13.44 15.10
N PRO A 66 -3.45 13.84 14.44
CA PRO A 66 -4.23 14.99 14.89
C PRO A 66 -4.61 14.80 16.36
N VAL A 67 -4.58 15.89 17.14
CA VAL A 67 -4.73 15.93 18.61
C VAL A 67 -6.09 15.42 19.13
N ASN A 68 -6.99 14.96 18.25
CA ASN A 68 -8.39 14.74 18.59
C ASN A 68 -8.93 13.38 18.12
N PRO A 69 -8.54 12.24 18.72
CA PRO A 69 -9.27 10.99 18.56
C PRO A 69 -10.53 11.07 19.43
N GLN A 70 -11.60 11.69 18.92
CA GLN A 70 -12.82 11.91 19.72
C GLN A 70 -13.60 10.64 20.06
N SER A 71 -13.17 9.45 19.64
CA SER A 71 -13.75 8.21 20.16
C SER A 71 -12.67 7.21 20.57
N LYS A 72 -12.81 6.71 21.80
CA LYS A 72 -12.03 5.57 22.32
C LYS A 72 -12.29 4.26 21.53
N ASP A 73 -13.31 4.28 20.66
CA ASP A 73 -13.78 3.15 19.84
C ASP A 73 -13.47 3.33 18.33
N GLY A 74 -12.63 4.30 17.98
CA GLY A 74 -12.23 4.52 16.59
C GLY A 74 -11.28 3.45 16.09
N ARG A 75 -11.42 3.08 14.81
CA ARG A 75 -10.44 2.32 14.03
C ARG A 75 -9.73 3.22 13.05
N GLY A 76 -8.59 2.78 12.54
CA GLY A 76 -7.80 3.50 11.57
C GLY A 76 -6.81 2.55 10.94
N GLY A 77 -6.31 2.94 9.79
CA GLY A 77 -5.45 2.08 8.98
C GLY A 77 -4.59 2.91 8.06
N ILE A 78 -3.48 2.33 7.65
CA ILE A 78 -2.64 2.92 6.61
C ILE A 78 -3.20 2.55 5.25
N ILE A 79 -3.28 3.55 4.39
CA ILE A 79 -3.67 3.37 3.01
C ILE A 79 -2.44 3.06 2.17
N GLY A 80 -1.33 3.76 2.38
CA GLY A 80 -0.11 3.55 1.60
C GLY A 80 0.94 4.62 1.84
N SER A 81 2.12 4.44 1.25
CA SER A 81 3.16 5.46 1.21
C SER A 81 3.77 5.56 -0.18
N VAL A 82 3.94 6.78 -0.66
CA VAL A 82 4.51 7.07 -1.99
C VAL A 82 5.36 8.33 -1.89
N ASN A 83 6.61 8.26 -2.35
CA ASN A 83 7.53 9.40 -2.42
C ASN A 83 7.73 10.16 -1.09
N GLY A 84 7.68 9.45 0.04
CA GLY A 84 7.78 10.02 1.39
C GLY A 84 6.50 10.67 1.92
N LEU A 85 5.40 10.62 1.17
CA LEU A 85 4.06 10.91 1.68
C LEU A 85 3.46 9.62 2.26
N ILE A 86 2.75 9.75 3.37
CA ILE A 86 2.02 8.65 4.01
C ILE A 86 0.54 9.02 4.01
N CYS A 87 -0.30 8.12 3.51
CA CYS A 87 -1.75 8.26 3.52
C CYS A 87 -2.36 7.24 4.49
N TYR A 88 -3.30 7.71 5.31
CA TYR A 88 -3.95 6.89 6.34
C TYR A 88 -5.33 7.42 6.66
N TYR A 89 -6.18 6.59 7.26
CA TYR A 89 -7.52 7.00 7.67
C TYR A 89 -7.76 6.73 9.16
N TYR A 90 -8.74 7.45 9.68
CA TYR A 90 -9.40 7.20 10.95
C TYR A 90 -10.91 7.11 10.72
N LYS A 91 -11.60 6.31 11.53
CA LYS A 91 -13.03 6.08 11.43
C LYS A 91 -13.59 5.63 12.77
N SER A 92 -14.62 6.32 13.27
CA SER A 92 -15.45 5.82 14.37
C SER A 92 -16.40 4.72 13.87
N TYR A 93 -16.92 3.88 14.76
CA TYR A 93 -17.77 2.73 14.37
C TYR A 93 -18.97 3.12 13.47
N ASP A 94 -19.56 4.28 13.72
CA ASP A 94 -20.73 4.80 13.00
C ASP A 94 -20.41 5.91 12.00
N ASP A 95 -19.17 6.37 11.93
CA ASP A 95 -18.78 7.54 11.13
C ASP A 95 -18.12 7.17 9.79
N ASP A 96 -18.04 8.17 8.92
CA ASP A 96 -17.29 8.09 7.68
C ASP A 96 -15.76 8.03 7.90
N TYR A 97 -15.05 7.59 6.85
CA TYR A 97 -13.59 7.63 6.83
C TYR A 97 -13.08 9.07 6.79
N VAL A 98 -12.26 9.44 7.77
CA VAL A 98 -11.48 10.68 7.78
C VAL A 98 -10.07 10.34 7.30
N VAL A 99 -9.72 10.84 6.12
CA VAL A 99 -8.43 10.52 5.50
C VAL A 99 -7.42 11.65 5.71
N HIS A 100 -6.19 11.28 6.01
CA HIS A 100 -5.06 12.17 6.18
C HIS A 100 -3.92 11.79 5.23
N VAL A 101 -3.19 12.80 4.78
CA VAL A 101 -1.90 12.66 4.10
C VAL A 101 -0.87 13.47 4.90
N CYS A 102 0.28 12.88 5.19
CA CYS A 102 1.34 13.57 5.90
C CYS A 102 2.71 13.34 5.26
N ASN A 103 3.62 14.29 5.49
CA ASN A 103 5.05 14.13 5.28
C ASN A 103 5.73 14.33 6.65
N PRO A 104 6.18 13.24 7.30
CA PRO A 104 6.89 13.30 8.57
C PRO A 104 8.15 14.17 8.55
N SER A 105 8.99 14.07 7.51
CA SER A 105 10.22 14.86 7.38
C SER A 105 9.98 16.37 7.31
N LEU A 106 8.79 16.77 6.84
CA LEU A 106 8.37 18.18 6.79
C LEU A 106 7.49 18.61 7.95
N SER A 107 7.08 17.68 8.83
CA SER A 107 6.02 17.91 9.83
C SER A 107 4.76 18.52 9.21
N ALA A 108 4.43 18.10 7.99
CA ALA A 108 3.29 18.61 7.22
C ALA A 108 2.17 17.56 7.23
N MET A 109 0.93 18.04 7.36
CA MET A 109 -0.26 17.19 7.41
C MET A 109 -1.42 17.88 6.70
N LEU A 110 -2.22 17.10 5.99
CA LEU A 110 -3.44 17.51 5.32
C LEU A 110 -4.54 16.52 5.69
N THR A 111 -5.68 17.04 6.15
CA THR A 111 -6.93 16.27 6.25
C THR A 111 -7.69 16.46 4.96
N LEU A 112 -8.07 15.37 4.31
CA LEU A 112 -8.84 15.41 3.08
C LEU A 112 -10.30 15.80 3.37
N PRO A 113 -11.00 16.44 2.42
CA PRO A 113 -12.44 16.63 2.54
C PRO A 113 -13.17 15.28 2.58
N PRO A 114 -14.41 15.23 3.10
CA PRO A 114 -15.22 14.02 3.11
C PRO A 114 -15.33 13.39 1.71
N CYS A 115 -15.37 12.06 1.68
CA CYS A 115 -15.60 11.31 0.45
C CYS A 115 -16.99 11.62 -0.13
N LEU A 116 -17.17 11.44 -1.44
CA LEU A 116 -18.44 11.65 -2.13
C LEU A 116 -19.46 10.55 -1.80
N VAL A 117 -19.00 9.30 -1.65
CA VAL A 117 -19.86 8.16 -1.33
C VAL A 117 -19.74 7.86 0.17
N PRO A 118 -20.77 8.14 0.98
CA PRO A 118 -20.72 7.85 2.41
C PRO A 118 -20.60 6.34 2.67
N PHE A 119 -19.90 6.01 3.74
CA PHE A 119 -19.82 4.66 4.26
C PHE A 119 -21.20 4.21 4.75
N ASN A 120 -21.55 2.98 4.39
CA ASN A 120 -22.69 2.27 4.95
C ASN A 120 -22.17 1.05 5.71
N LYS A 121 -22.79 0.68 6.83
CA LYS A 121 -22.42 -0.53 7.61
C LYS A 121 -22.45 -1.83 6.80
N SER A 122 -23.23 -1.84 5.72
CA SER A 122 -23.31 -2.94 4.75
C SER A 122 -22.34 -2.80 3.56
N SER A 123 -21.42 -1.82 3.59
CA SER A 123 -20.43 -1.61 2.54
C SER A 123 -19.01 -1.87 3.04
N GLU A 124 -18.14 -2.25 2.11
CA GLU A 124 -16.71 -2.35 2.30
C GLU A 124 -16.01 -1.25 1.48
N ALA A 125 -14.96 -0.65 2.04
CA ALA A 125 -14.18 0.38 1.37
C ALA A 125 -12.72 -0.05 1.28
N HIS A 126 -12.15 0.01 0.07
CA HIS A 126 -10.75 -0.27 -0.19
C HIS A 126 -10.08 0.99 -0.71
N PHE A 127 -8.88 1.28 -0.23
CA PHE A 127 -8.14 2.48 -0.59
C PHE A 127 -6.79 2.11 -1.21
N ARG A 128 -6.35 2.88 -2.21
CA ARG A 128 -4.97 2.87 -2.70
C ARG A 128 -4.49 4.29 -2.90
N PHE A 129 -3.29 4.56 -2.39
CA PHE A 129 -2.64 5.85 -2.58
C PHE A 129 -1.56 5.72 -3.64
N GLY A 130 -1.48 6.69 -4.55
CA GLY A 130 -0.57 6.58 -5.69
C GLY A 130 -0.11 7.91 -6.24
N PHE A 131 0.91 7.86 -7.08
CA PHE A 131 1.45 9.02 -7.79
C PHE A 131 1.25 8.83 -9.29
N ASP A 132 0.59 9.78 -9.95
CA ASP A 132 0.51 9.87 -11.40
C ASP A 132 1.72 10.66 -11.93
N PRO A 133 2.73 10.00 -12.51
CA PRO A 133 3.91 10.68 -13.04
C PRO A 133 3.62 11.57 -14.26
N LYS A 134 2.51 11.34 -14.97
CA LYS A 134 2.15 12.12 -16.18
C LYS A 134 1.58 13.47 -15.81
N THR A 135 0.76 13.55 -14.77
CA THR A 135 0.19 14.82 -14.26
C THR A 135 0.93 15.37 -13.04
N ASP A 136 1.97 14.65 -12.58
CA ASP A 136 2.76 14.98 -11.38
C ASP A 136 1.88 15.09 -10.13
N ASP A 137 0.80 14.31 -10.05
CA ASP A 137 -0.25 14.43 -9.03
C ASP A 137 -0.27 13.22 -8.10
N TYR A 138 -0.60 13.46 -6.84
CA TYR A 138 -0.84 12.38 -5.88
C TYR A 138 -2.33 12.15 -5.82
N LYS A 139 -2.73 10.90 -5.98
CA LYS A 139 -4.12 10.51 -6.06
C LYS A 139 -4.45 9.44 -5.04
N LEU A 140 -5.65 9.52 -4.48
CA LEU A 140 -6.19 8.49 -3.61
C LEU A 140 -7.43 7.90 -4.28
N VAL A 141 -7.38 6.61 -4.55
CA VAL A 141 -8.50 5.85 -5.12
C VAL A 141 -9.23 5.17 -3.97
N LYS A 142 -10.55 5.35 -3.92
CA LYS A 142 -11.44 4.64 -3.00
C LYS A 142 -12.44 3.83 -3.80
N LEU A 143 -12.52 2.53 -3.50
CA LEU A 143 -13.53 1.62 -4.00
C LEU A 143 -14.53 1.37 -2.88
N THR A 144 -15.81 1.66 -3.10
CA THR A 144 -16.89 1.37 -2.13
C THR A 144 -17.83 0.34 -2.74
N GLY A 145 -17.91 -0.84 -2.13
CA GLY A 145 -18.74 -1.93 -2.62
C GLY A 145 -19.73 -2.44 -1.58
N TYR A 146 -20.84 -3.01 -2.04
CA TYR A 146 -21.81 -3.70 -1.19
C TYR A 146 -21.72 -5.20 -1.46
N PRO A 147 -21.46 -6.04 -0.46
CA PRO A 147 -21.61 -7.48 -0.60
C PRO A 147 -23.12 -7.78 -0.65
N ARG A 148 -23.72 -7.68 -1.84
CA ARG A 148 -25.06 -8.25 -2.08
C ARG A 148 -24.89 -9.54 -2.86
N GLU A 149 -25.48 -10.61 -2.33
CA GLU A 149 -25.82 -11.87 -3.01
C GLU A 149 -24.86 -12.23 -4.17
N SER A 150 -23.56 -12.36 -3.86
CA SER A 150 -22.45 -12.84 -4.73
C SER A 150 -21.67 -11.88 -5.62
N LYS A 151 -22.02 -10.59 -5.76
CA LYS A 151 -21.22 -9.64 -6.58
C LYS A 151 -21.09 -8.24 -5.97
N MET A 152 -19.84 -7.82 -5.80
CA MET A 152 -19.48 -6.44 -5.51
C MET A 152 -19.34 -5.67 -6.82
N VAL A 153 -20.18 -4.67 -7.05
CA VAL A 153 -19.95 -3.64 -8.07
C VAL A 153 -19.51 -2.38 -7.34
N PRO A 154 -18.20 -2.20 -7.09
CA PRO A 154 -17.75 -1.07 -6.32
C PRO A 154 -17.91 0.22 -7.13
N GLN A 155 -18.39 1.26 -6.47
CA GLN A 155 -18.29 2.62 -6.95
C GLN A 155 -16.88 3.14 -6.65
N ALA A 156 -16.21 3.63 -7.69
CA ALA A 156 -14.89 4.22 -7.55
C ALA A 156 -14.99 5.75 -7.48
N GLU A 157 -14.22 6.33 -6.56
CA GLU A 157 -13.98 7.78 -6.46
C GLU A 157 -12.48 8.04 -6.28
N VAL A 158 -12.00 9.15 -6.84
CA VAL A 158 -10.59 9.53 -6.83
C VAL A 158 -10.44 10.93 -6.28
N TYR A 159 -9.58 11.09 -5.29
CA TYR A 159 -9.12 12.38 -4.82
C TYR A 159 -7.85 12.78 -5.54
N SER A 160 -7.82 13.97 -6.11
CA SER A 160 -6.60 14.59 -6.64
C SER A 160 -6.05 15.59 -5.61
N MET A 161 -4.80 15.41 -5.19
CA MET A 161 -4.15 16.35 -4.27
C MET A 161 -3.93 17.72 -4.91
N ARG A 162 -3.59 17.78 -6.20
CA ARG A 162 -3.45 19.06 -6.92
C ARG A 162 -4.77 19.81 -7.02
N LYS A 163 -5.84 19.14 -7.43
CA LYS A 163 -7.17 19.76 -7.54
C LYS A 163 -7.79 20.04 -6.17
N GLY A 164 -7.46 19.24 -5.17
CA GLY A 164 -8.04 19.31 -3.83
C GLY A 164 -9.46 18.78 -3.75
N THR A 165 -9.87 17.92 -4.69
CA THR A 165 -11.26 17.48 -4.87
C THR A 165 -11.37 15.98 -5.11
N TRP A 166 -12.48 15.42 -4.63
CA TRP A 166 -12.94 14.09 -5.03
C TRP A 166 -13.73 14.17 -6.34
N GLU A 167 -13.55 13.18 -7.20
CA GLU A 167 -14.28 12.99 -8.45
C GLU A 167 -14.78 11.55 -8.53
N LEU A 168 -16.01 11.36 -9.01
CA LEU A 168 -16.59 10.04 -9.20
C LEU A 168 -16.12 9.47 -10.54
N ILE A 169 -15.63 8.22 -10.53
CA ILE A 169 -15.23 7.56 -11.77
C ILE A 169 -16.46 6.98 -12.45
N SER A 170 -16.68 7.40 -13.70
CA SER A 170 -17.82 6.99 -14.53
C SER A 170 -17.60 5.64 -15.22
N GLN A 171 -16.35 5.26 -15.45
CA GLN A 171 -16.02 3.97 -16.03
C GLN A 171 -16.45 2.85 -15.08
N ARG A 172 -17.04 1.80 -15.64
CA ARG A 172 -17.49 0.64 -14.85
C ARG A 172 -16.30 -0.16 -14.35
N PHE A 173 -16.36 -0.51 -13.08
CA PHE A 173 -15.51 -1.54 -12.50
C PHE A 173 -15.71 -2.87 -13.25
N PRO A 174 -14.67 -3.71 -13.39
CA PRO A 174 -14.78 -4.94 -14.15
C PRO A 174 -15.87 -5.88 -13.65
N SER A 175 -16.84 -6.23 -14.50
CA SER A 175 -18.10 -6.89 -14.12
C SER A 175 -18.00 -8.36 -13.72
N HIS A 176 -16.87 -9.00 -13.99
CA HIS A 176 -16.59 -10.39 -13.63
C HIS A 176 -15.87 -10.47 -12.29
N VAL A 177 -15.33 -9.37 -11.76
CA VAL A 177 -14.77 -9.34 -10.41
C VAL A 177 -15.92 -9.34 -9.41
N THR A 178 -15.99 -10.37 -8.57
CA THR A 178 -17.05 -10.60 -7.58
C THR A 178 -16.72 -9.94 -6.24
N ILE A 179 -15.45 -9.87 -5.88
CA ILE A 179 -14.96 -9.27 -4.63
C ILE A 179 -13.51 -8.79 -4.82
N VAL A 180 -13.16 -7.70 -4.15
CA VAL A 180 -11.77 -7.21 -4.06
C VAL A 180 -11.21 -7.68 -2.73
N SER A 181 -10.04 -8.30 -2.75
CA SER A 181 -9.37 -8.78 -1.55
C SER A 181 -9.05 -7.60 -0.61
N THR A 182 -9.22 -7.83 0.69
CA THR A 182 -8.84 -6.89 1.76
C THR A 182 -7.36 -7.00 2.12
N ARG A 183 -6.60 -7.90 1.48
CA ARG A 183 -5.16 -8.04 1.72
C ARG A 183 -4.42 -6.86 1.10
N ASP A 184 -3.99 -5.95 1.97
CA ASP A 184 -3.22 -4.78 1.63
C ASP A 184 -1.73 -5.06 1.83
N GLU A 185 -1.12 -5.65 0.81
CA GLU A 185 0.30 -6.00 0.85
C GLU A 185 1.23 -4.81 0.54
N VAL A 186 2.50 -5.02 0.86
CA VAL A 186 3.56 -4.00 0.89
C VAL A 186 3.88 -3.54 -0.53
N CYS A 187 4.13 -2.25 -0.69
CA CYS A 187 4.74 -1.65 -1.89
C CYS A 187 3.96 -1.83 -3.21
N THR A 188 2.63 -2.02 -3.19
CA THR A 188 1.78 -2.02 -4.40
C THR A 188 1.13 -0.67 -4.72
N ASP A 189 1.35 0.32 -3.85
CA ASP A 189 0.72 1.62 -3.90
C ASP A 189 1.37 2.50 -5.00
N GLY A 190 0.65 2.71 -6.11
CA GLY A 190 0.99 3.72 -7.12
C GLY A 190 2.17 3.41 -8.03
N HIS A 191 2.60 2.14 -8.14
CA HIS A 191 3.74 1.76 -8.95
C HIS A 191 3.53 2.14 -10.43
N ASP A 192 4.46 2.92 -10.97
CA ASP A 192 4.43 3.46 -12.35
C ASP A 192 3.07 4.06 -12.75
N GLY A 193 2.43 4.81 -11.85
CA GLY A 193 1.14 5.45 -12.13
C GLY A 193 -0.07 4.53 -12.03
N HIS A 194 0.06 3.35 -11.42
CA HIS A 194 -1.03 2.39 -11.30
C HIS A 194 -1.23 1.94 -9.86
N CYS A 195 -2.49 1.72 -9.49
CA CYS A 195 -2.88 1.08 -8.24
C CYS A 195 -3.38 -0.33 -8.52
N HIS A 196 -2.97 -1.30 -7.70
CA HIS A 196 -3.31 -2.70 -7.89
C HIS A 196 -4.06 -3.27 -6.68
N TRP A 197 -5.01 -4.15 -6.96
CA TRP A 197 -5.68 -4.98 -5.97
C TRP A 197 -5.75 -6.41 -6.48
N LEU A 198 -5.75 -7.37 -5.56
CA LEU A 198 -6.24 -8.70 -5.88
C LEU A 198 -7.77 -8.69 -5.87
N GLY A 199 -8.37 -9.33 -6.87
CA GLY A 199 -9.81 -9.53 -6.96
C GLY A 199 -10.12 -10.97 -7.35
N TYR A 200 -11.30 -11.44 -6.98
CA TYR A 200 -11.78 -12.77 -7.34
C TYR A 200 -12.80 -12.65 -8.47
N THR A 201 -12.79 -13.60 -9.39
CA THR A 201 -13.64 -13.60 -10.59
C THR A 201 -14.78 -14.60 -10.54
N ASP A 202 -14.83 -15.40 -9.48
CA ASP A 202 -15.86 -16.39 -9.21
C ASP A 202 -16.44 -16.20 -7.80
N VAL A 203 -17.63 -16.76 -7.58
CA VAL A 203 -18.34 -16.67 -6.29
C VAL A 203 -17.70 -17.57 -5.24
N GLY A 204 -16.97 -18.61 -5.65
CA GLY A 204 -16.27 -19.54 -4.77
C GLY A 204 -14.89 -19.04 -4.31
N TRP A 205 -14.47 -17.85 -4.77
CA TRP A 205 -13.18 -17.22 -4.46
C TRP A 205 -11.99 -18.13 -4.80
N LYS A 206 -12.08 -18.82 -5.94
CA LYS A 206 -11.07 -19.76 -6.43
C LYS A 206 -10.27 -19.23 -7.63
N LYS A 207 -10.70 -18.14 -8.26
CA LYS A 207 -10.06 -17.56 -9.44
C LYS A 207 -9.70 -16.11 -9.18
N GLU A 208 -8.46 -15.89 -8.81
CA GLU A 208 -7.93 -14.54 -8.59
C GLU A 208 -7.45 -13.88 -9.89
N THR A 209 -7.49 -12.55 -9.89
CA THR A 209 -6.94 -11.67 -10.91
C THR A 209 -6.41 -10.41 -10.23
N ILE A 210 -5.51 -9.70 -10.89
CA ILE A 210 -5.12 -8.37 -10.46
C ILE A 210 -6.06 -7.37 -11.13
N VAL A 211 -6.70 -6.52 -10.35
CA VAL A 211 -7.39 -5.32 -10.82
C VAL A 211 -6.40 -4.17 -10.77
N ALA A 212 -6.13 -3.55 -11.90
CA ALA A 212 -5.27 -2.37 -11.98
C ALA A 212 -6.10 -1.13 -12.34
N PHE A 213 -5.82 -0.02 -11.66
CA PHE A 213 -6.38 1.28 -11.97
C PHE A 213 -5.26 2.22 -12.43
N ASP A 214 -5.39 2.73 -13.65
CA ASP A 214 -4.48 3.73 -14.22
C ASP A 214 -4.82 5.11 -13.62
N LEU A 215 -3.88 5.71 -12.90
CA LEU A 215 -4.11 6.99 -12.23
C LEU A 215 -4.18 8.16 -13.21
N ASN A 216 -3.62 8.03 -14.40
CA ASN A 216 -3.67 9.07 -15.43
C ASN A 216 -4.98 9.03 -16.21
N LEU A 217 -5.27 7.87 -16.79
CA LEU A 217 -6.47 7.64 -17.60
C LEU A 217 -7.73 7.47 -16.75
N GLU A 218 -7.55 7.23 -15.45
CA GLU A 218 -8.62 6.97 -14.47
C GLU A 218 -9.49 5.78 -14.88
N THR A 219 -8.83 4.73 -15.37
CA THR A 219 -9.48 3.55 -15.94
C THR A 219 -9.04 2.24 -15.32
N PHE A 220 -9.95 1.28 -15.23
CA PHE A 220 -9.70 -0.08 -14.78
C PHE A 220 -9.32 -1.03 -15.92
N ARG A 221 -8.45 -1.99 -15.60
CA ARG A 221 -8.20 -3.21 -16.38
C ARG A 221 -7.96 -4.38 -15.44
N MET A 222 -8.08 -5.60 -15.96
CA MET A 222 -7.55 -6.79 -15.27
C MET A 222 -6.25 -7.22 -15.89
N ILE A 223 -5.44 -7.82 -15.04
CA ILE A 223 -4.24 -8.53 -15.40
C ILE A 223 -4.42 -9.95 -14.85
N PRO A 224 -4.42 -10.98 -15.72
CA PRO A 224 -4.50 -12.36 -15.27
C PRO A 224 -3.22 -12.73 -14.49
N LEU A 225 -3.36 -13.62 -13.52
CA LEU A 225 -2.24 -14.24 -12.83
C LEU A 225 -1.60 -15.32 -13.74
N PRO A 226 -0.35 -15.73 -13.46
CA PRO A 226 0.26 -16.90 -14.10
C PRO A 226 -0.62 -18.16 -13.99
N ASP A 227 -0.73 -18.93 -15.07
CA ASP A 227 -1.60 -20.13 -15.15
C ASP A 227 -1.31 -21.15 -14.04
N SER A 228 -0.03 -21.34 -13.70
CA SER A 228 0.41 -22.26 -12.63
C SER A 228 -0.16 -21.93 -11.25
N ILE A 229 -0.43 -20.64 -10.98
CA ILE A 229 -1.03 -20.18 -9.72
C ILE A 229 -2.54 -20.46 -9.75
N VAL A 230 -3.19 -20.21 -10.89
CA VAL A 230 -4.65 -20.34 -11.05
C VAL A 230 -5.09 -21.81 -10.94
N ASP A 231 -4.33 -22.74 -11.52
CA ASP A 231 -4.63 -24.17 -11.48
C ASP A 231 -4.61 -24.74 -10.05
N TYR A 232 -3.83 -24.14 -9.16
CA TYR A 232 -3.63 -24.63 -7.80
C TYR A 232 -4.83 -24.42 -6.86
N TYR A 233 -5.62 -23.37 -7.08
CA TYR A 233 -6.87 -23.12 -6.35
C TYR A 233 -7.92 -24.23 -6.53
N SER A 234 -7.77 -25.06 -7.58
CA SER A 234 -8.65 -26.20 -7.78
C SER A 234 -8.39 -27.34 -6.80
N PHE A 235 -7.21 -27.38 -6.17
CA PHE A 235 -6.76 -28.46 -5.26
C PHE A 235 -6.56 -28.03 -3.81
N CYS A 236 -6.20 -26.77 -3.53
CA CYS A 236 -5.86 -26.32 -2.18
C CYS A 236 -6.68 -25.09 -1.74
N MET A 237 -7.24 -25.16 -0.52
CA MET A 237 -8.13 -24.12 0.02
C MET A 237 -7.42 -22.92 0.66
N ASN A 238 -6.09 -22.94 0.77
CA ASN A 238 -5.30 -21.97 1.55
C ASN A 238 -4.24 -21.25 0.69
N VAL A 239 -4.52 -20.97 -0.58
CA VAL A 239 -3.57 -20.19 -1.40
C VAL A 239 -3.51 -18.75 -0.91
N MET A 240 -2.30 -18.28 -0.62
CA MET A 240 -2.01 -16.91 -0.18
C MET A 240 -1.20 -16.24 -1.28
N ASN A 241 -1.89 -15.52 -2.16
CA ASN A 241 -1.23 -14.65 -3.12
C ASN A 241 -1.03 -13.28 -2.52
N ALA A 242 0.10 -12.69 -2.87
CA ALA A 242 0.40 -11.30 -2.65
C ALA A 242 0.89 -10.61 -3.93
N VAL A 243 0.53 -9.35 -4.12
CA VAL A 243 1.08 -8.50 -5.19
C VAL A 243 2.17 -7.62 -4.60
N GLY A 244 3.22 -7.35 -5.36
CA GLY A 244 4.31 -6.49 -4.94
C GLY A 244 5.05 -5.89 -6.13
N VAL A 245 6.21 -5.28 -5.84
CA VAL A 245 7.12 -4.77 -6.85
C VAL A 245 8.51 -5.33 -6.57
N LEU A 246 9.13 -5.95 -7.58
CA LEU A 246 10.51 -6.45 -7.52
C LEU A 246 11.31 -5.82 -8.65
N SER A 247 12.42 -5.14 -8.31
CA SER A 247 13.28 -4.47 -9.28
C SER A 247 12.54 -3.51 -10.23
N GLY A 248 11.53 -2.82 -9.70
CA GLY A 248 10.71 -1.87 -10.47
C GLY A 248 9.72 -2.52 -11.45
N LYS A 249 9.42 -3.81 -11.29
CA LYS A 249 8.39 -4.53 -12.06
C LYS A 249 7.33 -5.10 -11.13
N LEU A 250 6.10 -5.19 -11.62
CA LEU A 250 5.01 -5.86 -10.91
C LEU A 250 5.35 -7.33 -10.68
N CYS A 251 5.16 -7.82 -9.46
CA CYS A 251 5.34 -9.22 -9.13
C CYS A 251 4.16 -9.79 -8.35
N VAL A 252 4.01 -11.11 -8.42
CA VAL A 252 3.07 -11.90 -7.61
C VAL A 252 3.88 -12.92 -6.82
N MET A 253 3.66 -12.95 -5.52
CA MET A 253 4.17 -13.99 -4.63
C MET A 253 3.01 -14.94 -4.34
N SER A 254 3.14 -16.20 -4.71
CA SER A 254 2.10 -17.20 -4.49
C SER A 254 2.58 -18.26 -3.53
N LYS A 255 1.83 -18.44 -2.45
CA LYS A 255 1.92 -19.61 -1.59
C LYS A 255 0.84 -20.59 -2.00
N ALA A 256 1.13 -21.40 -3.00
CA ALA A 256 0.22 -22.41 -3.50
C ALA A 256 0.37 -23.71 -2.68
N ASP A 257 1.60 -24.20 -2.45
CA ASP A 257 1.88 -25.49 -1.79
C ASP A 257 2.91 -25.43 -0.63
N LEU A 258 3.96 -26.28 -0.65
CA LEU A 258 5.13 -26.28 0.23
C LEU A 258 6.02 -25.07 0.02
N ASP A 259 6.10 -24.58 -1.22
CA ASP A 259 7.05 -23.54 -1.63
C ASP A 259 6.33 -22.19 -1.80
N CYS A 260 7.10 -21.10 -1.79
CA CYS A 260 6.61 -19.80 -2.19
C CYS A 260 7.22 -19.43 -3.54
N GLU A 261 6.39 -19.27 -4.56
CA GLU A 261 6.82 -18.89 -5.89
C GLU A 261 6.71 -17.38 -6.08
N VAL A 262 7.68 -16.78 -6.77
CA VAL A 262 7.65 -15.37 -7.13
C VAL A 262 7.71 -15.23 -8.64
N TRP A 263 6.67 -14.61 -9.18
CA TRP A 263 6.49 -14.35 -10.61
C TRP A 263 6.61 -12.86 -10.87
N VAL A 264 7.41 -12.47 -11.85
CA VAL A 264 7.64 -11.07 -12.24
C VAL A 264 7.09 -10.86 -13.64
N MET A 265 6.39 -9.76 -13.85
CA MET A 265 5.86 -9.37 -15.15
C MET A 265 6.90 -8.55 -15.90
N ASP A 266 7.49 -9.12 -16.94
CA ASP A 266 8.52 -8.44 -17.72
C ASP A 266 7.98 -7.27 -18.53
N GLU A 267 6.78 -7.43 -19.10
CA GLU A 267 6.07 -6.41 -19.86
C GLU A 267 4.74 -6.09 -19.20
N TYR A 268 4.63 -4.87 -18.65
CA TYR A 268 3.49 -4.50 -17.84
C TYR A 268 2.15 -4.58 -18.59
N GLY A 269 1.21 -5.36 -18.04
CA GLY A 269 -0.10 -5.63 -18.61
C GLY A 269 -0.14 -6.75 -19.67
N VAL A 270 0.99 -7.39 -19.99
CA VAL A 270 1.08 -8.51 -20.93
C VAL A 270 1.14 -9.82 -20.14
N ALA A 271 0.07 -10.62 -20.24
CA ALA A 271 -0.10 -11.85 -19.46
C ALA A 271 1.02 -12.88 -19.74
N GLU A 272 1.44 -12.99 -20.99
CA GLU A 272 2.44 -13.94 -21.45
C GLU A 272 3.86 -13.58 -20.99
N SER A 273 4.05 -12.39 -20.39
CA SER A 273 5.35 -11.91 -19.91
C SER A 273 5.64 -12.27 -18.46
N TRP A 274 4.77 -13.03 -17.80
CA TRP A 274 5.04 -13.55 -16.46
C TRP A 274 6.19 -14.56 -16.49
N VAL A 275 7.23 -14.29 -15.71
CA VAL A 275 8.40 -15.18 -15.57
C VAL A 275 8.58 -15.54 -14.10
N LYS A 276 8.72 -16.83 -13.80
CA LYS A 276 9.08 -17.30 -12.45
C LYS A 276 10.52 -16.88 -12.16
N HIS A 277 10.71 -16.04 -11.15
CA HIS A 277 12.01 -15.46 -10.81
C HIS A 277 12.63 -16.11 -9.56
N HIS A 278 11.79 -16.47 -8.58
CA HIS A 278 12.24 -17.18 -7.37
C HIS A 278 11.29 -18.31 -7.00
N GLU A 279 11.85 -19.33 -6.35
CA GLU A 279 11.12 -20.43 -5.73
C GLU A 279 11.78 -20.70 -4.39
N PHE A 280 11.08 -20.38 -3.31
CA PHE A 280 11.61 -20.52 -1.96
C PHE A 280 11.10 -21.81 -1.33
N SER A 281 11.86 -22.88 -1.49
CA SER A 281 11.54 -24.20 -0.91
C SER A 281 11.94 -24.35 0.56
N GLU A 282 12.83 -23.49 1.03
CA GLU A 282 13.30 -23.47 2.43
C GLU A 282 12.24 -22.99 3.43
N PHE A 283 11.18 -22.34 2.96
CA PHE A 283 10.07 -21.86 3.78
C PHE A 283 8.94 -22.88 3.87
N PHE A 284 9.25 -24.07 4.39
CA PHE A 284 8.29 -25.14 4.64
C PHE A 284 7.24 -24.71 5.67
N TYR A 285 5.99 -24.62 5.20
CA TYR A 285 4.74 -24.38 5.94
C TYR A 285 4.72 -23.12 6.84
N GLU A 286 3.75 -22.23 6.56
CA GLU A 286 3.34 -21.08 7.38
C GLU A 286 4.15 -19.76 7.24
N ILE A 287 4.67 -19.43 6.05
CA ILE A 287 5.01 -18.03 5.75
C ILE A 287 3.85 -17.28 5.10
N TYR A 288 3.71 -16.00 5.44
CA TYR A 288 2.80 -15.07 4.78
C TYR A 288 3.63 -14.03 4.04
N PRO A 289 3.65 -14.02 2.69
CA PRO A 289 4.40 -13.05 1.92
C PRO A 289 3.80 -11.66 2.12
N TYR A 290 4.66 -10.67 2.32
CA TYR A 290 4.26 -9.26 2.43
C TYR A 290 4.73 -8.45 1.23
N GLY A 291 5.82 -8.83 0.56
CA GLY A 291 6.33 -8.08 -0.58
C GLY A 291 7.85 -8.17 -0.71
N PHE A 292 8.40 -7.26 -1.50
CA PHE A 292 9.83 -7.00 -1.56
C PHE A 292 10.12 -5.58 -1.11
N THR A 293 11.28 -5.42 -0.47
CA THR A 293 11.83 -4.10 -0.18
C THR A 293 12.37 -3.45 -1.45
N SER A 294 12.68 -2.16 -1.40
CA SER A 294 13.34 -1.45 -2.50
C SER A 294 14.73 -2.02 -2.85
N HIS A 295 15.35 -2.74 -1.91
CA HIS A 295 16.60 -3.46 -2.10
C HIS A 295 16.42 -4.89 -2.63
N GLY A 296 15.20 -5.33 -2.90
CA GLY A 296 14.91 -6.67 -3.40
C GLY A 296 14.98 -7.77 -2.33
N GLU A 297 14.93 -7.41 -1.05
CA GLU A 297 14.82 -8.37 0.05
C GLU A 297 13.36 -8.84 0.15
N PHE A 298 13.14 -10.15 0.18
CA PHE A 298 11.83 -10.75 0.34
C PHE A 298 11.36 -10.61 1.78
N PHE A 299 10.22 -9.95 1.95
CA PHE A 299 9.64 -9.64 3.26
C PHE A 299 8.44 -10.54 3.53
N PHE A 300 8.49 -11.27 4.64
CA PHE A 300 7.44 -12.21 5.02
C PHE A 300 7.27 -12.31 6.54
N HIS A 301 6.09 -12.77 6.95
CA HIS A 301 5.79 -13.15 8.31
C HIS A 301 5.96 -14.66 8.46
N ALA A 302 6.75 -15.08 9.44
CA ALA A 302 7.06 -16.46 9.77
C ALA A 302 6.33 -16.91 11.05
N PRO A 303 6.27 -18.21 11.35
CA PRO A 303 5.67 -18.72 12.57
C PRO A 303 6.33 -18.15 13.83
N ASN A 304 5.53 -17.97 14.90
CA ASN A 304 5.91 -17.38 16.19
C ASN A 304 6.07 -15.84 16.20
N ASP A 305 5.22 -15.12 15.46
CA ASP A 305 5.16 -13.65 15.43
C ASP A 305 6.49 -12.99 15.04
N ARG A 306 7.25 -13.64 14.13
CA ARG A 306 8.52 -13.11 13.63
C ARG A 306 8.35 -12.63 12.21
N PHE A 307 8.83 -11.43 11.95
CA PHE A 307 8.99 -10.91 10.62
C PHE A 307 10.41 -11.17 10.16
N ALA A 308 10.58 -11.43 8.87
CA ALA A 308 11.86 -11.76 8.28
C ALA A 308 12.04 -11.04 6.94
N LEU A 309 13.28 -10.58 6.74
CA LEU A 309 13.80 -10.14 5.46
C LEU A 309 14.77 -11.19 4.96
N TYR A 310 14.53 -11.70 3.77
CA TYR A 310 15.41 -12.65 3.11
C TYR A 310 16.06 -12.01 1.89
N ASP A 311 17.38 -11.98 1.85
CA ASP A 311 18.15 -11.58 0.69
C ASP A 311 18.29 -12.80 -0.24
N PRO A 312 17.62 -12.82 -1.41
CA PRO A 312 17.67 -13.95 -2.33
C PRO A 312 19.00 -14.10 -3.06
N ILE A 313 19.88 -13.10 -3.01
CA ILE A 313 21.22 -13.15 -3.62
C ILE A 313 22.24 -13.68 -2.61
N ALA A 314 22.18 -13.18 -1.38
CA ALA A 314 23.10 -13.60 -0.32
C ALA A 314 22.66 -14.88 0.40
N GLU A 315 21.44 -15.37 0.14
CA GLU A 315 20.79 -16.50 0.82
C GLU A 315 20.80 -16.32 2.34
N LYS A 316 20.50 -15.10 2.79
CA LYS A 316 20.56 -14.73 4.20
C LYS A 316 19.23 -14.20 4.69
N CYS A 317 18.81 -14.70 5.84
CA CYS A 317 17.60 -14.27 6.51
C CYS A 317 17.93 -13.43 7.74
N LYS A 318 17.32 -12.24 7.84
CA LYS A 318 17.32 -11.39 9.02
C LYS A 318 15.93 -11.40 9.64
N SER A 319 15.79 -12.10 10.77
CA SER A 319 14.53 -12.12 11.53
C SER A 319 14.50 -11.00 12.58
N PHE A 320 13.31 -10.47 12.84
CA PHE A 320 13.12 -9.46 13.86
C PHE A 320 11.79 -9.66 14.60
N LYS A 321 11.85 -9.46 15.92
CA LYS A 321 10.69 -9.56 16.82
C LYS A 321 10.05 -8.20 16.98
N ILE A 322 8.74 -8.11 16.84
CA ILE A 322 8.00 -6.88 17.11
C ILE A 322 7.49 -6.97 18.55
N MET A 323 7.99 -6.09 19.41
CA MET A 323 7.59 -6.01 20.82
C MET A 323 6.09 -5.63 20.89
N GLY A 324 5.28 -6.33 21.69
CA GLY A 324 3.86 -5.94 21.92
C GLY A 324 2.77 -7.03 21.83
N GLY A 325 3.10 -8.32 21.66
CA GLY A 325 2.10 -9.41 21.70
C GLY A 325 1.23 -9.56 20.45
N GLN A 326 0.30 -10.53 20.53
CA GLN A 326 -0.55 -11.16 19.49
C GLN A 326 -1.46 -10.26 18.62
N LEU A 327 -1.32 -8.93 18.67
CA LEU A 327 -2.11 -8.03 17.83
C LEU A 327 -1.53 -8.01 16.41
N GLY A 328 -2.33 -8.52 15.47
CA GLY A 328 -1.96 -8.71 14.05
C GLY A 328 -1.53 -7.41 13.38
N ILE A 329 -0.49 -7.50 12.55
CA ILE A 329 -0.09 -6.40 11.68
C ILE A 329 -1.03 -6.33 10.49
N ILE A 330 -1.54 -5.13 10.23
CA ILE A 330 -2.49 -4.86 9.15
C ILE A 330 -1.74 -4.55 7.85
N LYS A 331 -0.67 -3.76 7.95
CA LYS A 331 0.06 -3.26 6.79
C LYS A 331 1.50 -2.94 7.15
N VAL A 332 2.39 -3.10 6.17
CA VAL A 332 3.77 -2.57 6.20
C VAL A 332 3.94 -1.70 4.96
N VAL A 333 4.62 -0.56 5.09
CA VAL A 333 4.95 0.29 3.93
C VAL A 333 6.39 0.72 3.99
N GLY A 334 7.05 0.78 2.84
CA GLY A 334 8.33 1.45 2.69
C GLY A 334 8.17 2.96 2.81
N TYR A 335 9.12 3.60 3.47
CA TYR A 335 9.21 5.04 3.63
C TYR A 335 10.59 5.54 3.23
N VAL A 336 10.59 6.71 2.61
CA VAL A 336 11.81 7.43 2.23
C VAL A 336 11.68 8.88 2.66
N ASP A 337 12.73 9.42 3.27
CA ASP A 337 12.77 10.85 3.62
C ASP A 337 12.69 11.70 2.36
N SER A 338 11.71 12.60 2.32
CA SER A 338 11.48 13.45 1.16
C SER A 338 11.06 14.86 1.53
N LEU A 339 11.33 15.80 0.63
CA LEU A 339 10.85 17.18 0.71
C LEU A 339 9.55 17.39 -0.06
N VAL A 340 8.89 16.30 -0.45
CA VAL A 340 7.65 16.33 -1.24
C VAL A 340 6.53 16.89 -0.38
N TRP A 341 5.86 17.92 -0.88
CA TRP A 341 4.59 18.36 -0.35
C TRP A 341 3.75 19.01 -1.45
N VAL A 342 2.52 18.53 -1.63
CA VAL A 342 1.55 19.13 -2.54
C VAL A 342 0.47 19.77 -1.69
N ALA A 343 0.48 21.11 -1.60
CA ALA A 343 -0.64 21.83 -1.02
C ALA A 343 -1.77 21.88 -2.06
N PRO A 344 -3.01 21.50 -1.72
CA PRO A 344 -4.15 21.67 -2.60
C PRO A 344 -4.28 23.14 -3.05
N ALA A 345 -4.72 23.36 -4.29
CA ALA A 345 -4.99 24.72 -4.77
C ALA A 345 -5.94 25.43 -3.79
N LYS A 346 -5.56 26.63 -3.33
CA LYS A 346 -6.44 27.43 -2.46
C LYS A 346 -7.73 27.73 -3.22
N ARG A 347 -8.86 27.19 -2.74
CA ARG A 347 -10.17 27.64 -3.18
C ARG A 347 -10.37 29.06 -2.65
N TYR A 348 -10.33 30.05 -3.53
CA TYR A 348 -10.94 31.34 -3.25
C TYR A 348 -12.45 31.10 -3.24
N ILE A 349 -13.04 31.07 -2.05
CA ILE A 349 -14.51 31.03 -1.86
C ILE A 349 -15.01 32.46 -1.93
#